data_AF-A0A9P1EAI2-F1
#
_entry.id   AF-A0A9P1EAI2-F1
#
_cell.length_a   1.000
_cell.length_b   1.000
_cell.length_c   1.000
_cell.angle_alpha   90.00
_cell.angle_beta   90.00
_cell.angle_gamma   90.00
#
_symmetry.space_group_name_H-M   'P 1'
#
loop_
_entity.id
_entity.type
_entity.pdbx_description
1 polymer ?
#
loop_
_entity_poly.entity_id
_entity_poly.type
_entity_poly.pdbx_seq_one_letter_code
_entity_poly.pdbx_strand_id
1 'polypeptide(L)'
;MSIIHLSQCKGSLSKNIAKAFLHCSLQELQIKRKSRQIEGIDRYVALHQPLWAIEELVSPISVACQQHFSKWIDQPEFIFALVYKVTQDYVDSMDELLQPLVDEAMLSGYSCREEWIAAMVTSLCMYLVKEVFPRYTSLSDEEGVTGRRSNARASWLFLIDQMIGFDKKVQSLVSQSGISLSLQEDGLRKLSSLSVFGDRPDWLDLWAEIELDDSLDKLKPDIMDERNWSNEVQDAALLLGQGDTKSPAITSSFLRCLSAVIDRCRSLPTVPLRSRFLKLVGPQIINKFFDSVVLRSQEAEGLTALTDDAALTKVARCINASRYFEVVLKEWCEDVFFLEMRLDCEDLLETLVESCTNHGESPGNGIFYWEIKKLEEFRKEWAEVLSTVVLRGFDVCCREYLKNKKHWQEKEEGHIVSQSFVTALDYLQGKMSVLADGLNGIDFVGVWRSLASRIDTLVFNGVLWSKAKFSDGGVERLDNDMGVLFGVFRQWCFRPEGFFPKLSEGMKLLKMTKKQLQDCLKGGEISLKENGIRLLTVAEAEKIARNRA
;
A
#
# COMPACT_ATOMS: atom_id res chain seq x y z
N MET A 1 37.58 -19.03 -45.72
CA MET A 1 37.16 -19.46 -47.07
C MET A 1 36.00 -18.58 -47.57
N SER A 2 36.05 -17.25 -47.37
CA SER A 2 34.88 -16.37 -47.65
C SER A 2 35.22 -15.00 -48.25
N ILE A 3 36.49 -14.73 -48.63
CA ILE A 3 36.80 -13.56 -49.49
C ILE A 3 36.19 -13.74 -50.89
N ILE A 4 35.89 -14.99 -51.28
CA ILE A 4 35.33 -15.32 -52.59
C ILE A 4 33.82 -15.01 -52.67
N HIS A 5 33.08 -15.03 -51.56
CA HIS A 5 31.66 -14.66 -51.57
C HIS A 5 31.40 -13.14 -51.51
N LEU A 6 32.39 -12.34 -51.09
CA LEU A 6 32.33 -10.87 -51.15
C LEU A 6 32.50 -10.30 -52.57
N SER A 7 32.87 -11.14 -53.54
CA SER A 7 33.15 -10.73 -54.93
C SER A 7 31.89 -10.52 -55.80
N GLN A 8 30.70 -10.82 -55.29
CA GLN A 8 29.44 -10.70 -56.07
C GLN A 8 28.61 -9.45 -55.73
N CYS A 9 28.99 -8.65 -54.72
CA CYS A 9 28.30 -7.40 -54.38
C CYS A 9 29.06 -6.18 -54.91
N LYS A 10 28.43 -5.43 -55.83
CA LYS A 10 29.03 -4.24 -56.49
C LYS A 10 29.58 -3.20 -55.51
N GLY A 11 30.88 -2.89 -55.67
CA GLY A 11 31.52 -1.58 -55.45
C GLY A 11 31.44 -0.93 -54.07
N SER A 12 30.31 -0.30 -53.74
CA SER A 12 30.12 0.46 -52.49
C SER A 12 29.76 -0.44 -51.31
N LEU A 13 28.92 -1.46 -51.54
CA LEU A 13 28.49 -2.39 -50.49
C LEU A 13 29.67 -3.24 -49.99
N SER A 14 30.52 -3.71 -50.90
CA SER A 14 31.74 -4.46 -50.57
C SER A 14 32.73 -3.66 -49.71
N LYS A 15 32.88 -2.36 -49.97
CA LYS A 15 33.72 -1.47 -49.14
C LYS A 15 33.14 -1.24 -47.75
N ASN A 16 31.83 -1.05 -47.64
CA ASN A 16 31.16 -0.85 -46.35
C ASN A 16 31.19 -2.11 -45.49
N ILE A 17 30.98 -3.28 -46.10
CA ILE A 17 31.12 -4.58 -45.43
C ILE A 17 32.57 -4.82 -44.97
N ALA A 18 33.57 -4.50 -45.80
CA ALA A 18 34.97 -4.61 -45.41
C ALA A 18 35.35 -3.66 -44.25
N LYS A 19 34.78 -2.45 -44.22
CA LYS A 19 34.97 -1.49 -43.11
C LYS A 19 34.32 -2.00 -41.82
N ALA A 20 33.09 -2.54 -41.91
CA ALA A 20 32.39 -3.13 -40.78
C ALA A 20 33.17 -4.32 -40.19
N PHE A 21 33.67 -5.23 -41.05
CA PHE A 21 34.50 -6.35 -40.62
C PHE A 21 35.80 -5.92 -39.92
N LEU A 22 36.47 -4.88 -40.43
CA LEU A 22 37.65 -4.31 -39.80
C LEU A 22 37.33 -3.76 -38.40
N HIS A 23 36.21 -3.04 -38.26
CA HIS A 23 35.77 -2.50 -36.96
C HIS A 23 35.46 -3.61 -35.96
N CYS A 24 34.75 -4.68 -36.37
CA CYS A 24 34.48 -5.84 -35.51
C CYS A 24 35.78 -6.52 -35.06
N SER A 25 36.72 -6.73 -35.99
CA SER A 25 38.02 -7.35 -35.68
C SER A 25 38.87 -6.51 -34.73
N LEU A 26 38.86 -5.18 -34.89
CA LEU A 26 39.57 -4.25 -34.00
C LEU A 26 38.95 -4.22 -32.60
N GLN A 27 37.62 -4.24 -32.53
CA GLN A 27 36.89 -4.28 -31.27
C GLN A 27 37.17 -5.56 -30.49
N GLU A 28 37.26 -6.72 -31.16
CA GLU A 28 37.63 -7.99 -30.54
C GLU A 28 39.03 -7.93 -29.89
N LEU A 29 40.00 -7.33 -30.59
CA LEU A 29 41.35 -7.11 -30.06
C LEU A 29 41.35 -6.16 -28.85
N GLN A 30 40.51 -5.13 -28.85
CA GLN A 30 40.35 -4.23 -27.72
C GLN A 30 39.73 -4.92 -26.51
N ILE A 31 38.69 -5.73 -26.71
CA ILE A 31 38.05 -6.52 -25.64
C ILE A 31 39.07 -7.49 -25.05
N LYS A 32 39.83 -8.22 -25.88
CA LYS A 32 40.91 -9.11 -25.45
C LYS A 32 42.02 -8.37 -24.70
N ARG A 33 42.30 -7.11 -25.04
CA ARG A 33 43.28 -6.29 -24.32
C ARG A 33 42.76 -5.90 -22.95
N LYS A 34 41.52 -5.41 -22.86
CA LYS A 34 40.88 -5.01 -21.60
C LYS A 34 40.69 -6.20 -20.66
N SER A 35 40.32 -7.37 -21.17
CA SER A 35 40.18 -8.59 -20.36
C SER A 35 41.49 -9.05 -19.72
N ARG A 36 42.64 -8.76 -20.37
CA ARG A 36 43.97 -9.00 -19.79
C ARG A 36 44.38 -7.97 -18.74
N GLN A 37 43.74 -6.81 -18.71
CA GLN A 37 44.02 -5.72 -17.77
C GLN A 37 43.14 -5.73 -16.53
N ILE A 38 42.00 -6.44 -16.57
CA ILE A 38 41.02 -6.50 -15.47
C ILE A 38 41.12 -7.85 -14.73
N GLU A 39 41.62 -7.83 -13.49
CA GLU A 39 41.58 -8.95 -12.54
C GLU A 39 40.38 -8.79 -11.60
N GLY A 40 39.44 -9.76 -11.57
CA GLY A 40 38.26 -9.70 -10.70
C GLY A 40 37.04 -10.50 -11.22
N ILE A 41 36.01 -10.61 -10.39
CA ILE A 41 34.82 -11.47 -10.57
C ILE A 41 33.83 -10.90 -11.62
N ASP A 42 33.84 -9.60 -11.90
CA ASP A 42 32.85 -8.95 -12.78
C ASP A 42 33.35 -8.67 -14.22
N ARG A 43 33.99 -9.68 -14.82
CA ARG A 43 34.69 -9.56 -16.10
C ARG A 43 33.77 -9.31 -17.30
N TYR A 44 32.52 -9.76 -17.28
CA TYR A 44 31.65 -9.71 -18.47
C TYR A 44 30.97 -8.34 -18.64
N VAL A 45 30.51 -7.74 -17.54
CA VAL A 45 29.79 -6.45 -17.53
C VAL A 45 30.71 -5.28 -17.87
N ALA A 46 31.94 -5.26 -17.34
CA ALA A 46 32.90 -4.19 -17.59
C ALA A 46 33.49 -4.17 -19.03
N LEU A 47 33.23 -5.21 -19.83
CA LEU A 47 33.83 -5.39 -21.16
C LEU A 47 32.85 -5.16 -22.32
N HIS A 48 31.54 -5.14 -22.09
CA HIS A 48 30.55 -4.94 -23.16
C HIS A 48 30.56 -3.48 -23.64
N GLN A 49 30.92 -3.26 -24.90
CA GLN A 49 30.94 -1.94 -25.54
C GLN A 49 30.06 -1.98 -26.78
N PRO A 50 29.33 -0.91 -27.12
CA PRO A 50 28.52 -0.89 -28.34
C PRO A 50 29.32 -1.30 -29.58
N LEU A 51 28.69 -2.00 -30.52
CA LEU A 51 29.37 -2.39 -31.75
C LEU A 51 29.75 -1.15 -32.59
N TRP A 52 31.05 -0.88 -32.73
CA TRP A 52 31.55 0.28 -33.47
C TRP A 52 31.10 0.27 -34.94
N ALA A 53 30.96 -0.92 -35.53
CA ALA A 53 30.45 -1.07 -36.89
C ALA A 53 29.02 -0.53 -37.01
N ILE A 54 28.19 -0.71 -35.99
CA ILE A 54 26.80 -0.25 -35.96
C ILE A 54 26.74 1.25 -35.63
N GLU A 55 27.54 1.74 -34.67
CA GLU A 55 27.61 3.17 -34.36
C GLU A 55 27.96 4.02 -35.60
N GLU A 56 28.91 3.56 -36.40
CA GLU A 56 29.31 4.23 -37.65
C GLU A 56 28.20 4.25 -38.70
N LEU A 57 27.33 3.24 -38.72
CA LEU A 57 26.18 3.18 -39.63
C LEU A 57 25.01 4.04 -39.14
N VAL A 58 24.78 4.09 -37.84
CA VAL A 58 23.70 4.88 -37.23
C VAL A 58 24.01 6.38 -37.27
N SER A 59 25.27 6.79 -37.13
CA SER A 59 25.68 8.20 -37.12
C SER A 59 25.11 9.05 -38.28
N PRO A 60 25.30 8.69 -39.58
CA PRO A 60 24.74 9.47 -40.68
C PRO A 60 23.20 9.47 -40.72
N ILE A 61 22.56 8.38 -40.30
CA ILE A 61 21.10 8.26 -40.23
C ILE A 61 20.55 9.17 -39.13
N SER A 62 21.19 9.16 -37.96
CA SER A 62 20.90 10.05 -36.83
C SER A 62 20.92 11.51 -37.26
N VAL A 63 21.97 11.95 -37.97
CA VAL A 63 22.09 13.33 -38.47
C VAL A 63 20.97 13.67 -39.46
N ALA A 64 20.63 12.75 -40.37
CA ALA A 64 19.52 12.97 -41.31
C ALA A 64 18.17 13.09 -40.58
N CYS A 65 17.91 12.21 -39.60
CA CYS A 65 16.70 12.25 -38.78
C CYS A 65 16.59 13.55 -37.97
N GLN A 66 17.69 14.06 -37.40
CA GLN A 66 17.72 15.31 -36.64
C GLN A 66 17.24 16.53 -37.45
N GLN A 67 17.47 16.56 -38.76
CA GLN A 67 16.95 17.62 -39.64
C GLN A 67 15.42 17.64 -39.65
N HIS A 68 14.78 16.48 -39.57
CA HIS A 68 13.33 16.36 -39.47
C HIS A 68 12.85 16.66 -38.04
N PHE A 69 13.54 16.16 -37.02
CA PHE A 69 13.16 16.38 -35.62
C PHE A 69 13.07 17.85 -35.24
N SER A 70 14.00 18.68 -35.76
CA SER A 70 13.98 20.13 -35.53
C SER A 70 12.66 20.82 -35.92
N LYS A 71 11.87 20.22 -36.82
CA LYS A 71 10.56 20.71 -37.27
C LYS A 71 9.39 20.18 -36.45
N TRP A 72 9.61 19.12 -35.66
CA TRP A 72 8.58 18.38 -34.92
C TRP A 72 8.79 18.41 -33.41
N ILE A 73 9.50 19.43 -32.91
CA ILE A 73 9.80 19.54 -31.48
C ILE A 73 8.52 19.56 -30.62
N ASP A 74 7.46 20.18 -31.14
CA ASP A 74 6.14 20.25 -30.49
C ASP A 74 5.25 19.02 -30.81
N GLN A 75 5.74 18.07 -31.60
CA GLN A 75 5.02 16.87 -32.06
C GLN A 75 5.90 15.62 -31.88
N PRO A 76 6.19 15.24 -30.61
CA PRO A 76 7.08 14.13 -30.31
C PRO A 76 6.64 12.81 -30.95
N GLU A 77 5.34 12.61 -31.19
CA GLU A 77 4.79 11.42 -31.84
C GLU A 77 5.43 11.13 -33.21
N PHE A 78 5.76 12.17 -34.00
CA PHE A 78 6.42 12.00 -35.29
C PHE A 78 7.90 11.65 -35.15
N ILE A 79 8.56 12.14 -34.11
CA ILE A 79 9.95 11.80 -33.78
C ILE A 79 10.04 10.32 -33.44
N PHE A 80 9.23 9.84 -32.49
CA PHE A 80 9.21 8.44 -32.09
C PHE A 80 8.77 7.52 -33.24
N ALA A 81 7.78 7.92 -34.05
CA ALA A 81 7.34 7.14 -35.20
C ALA A 81 8.42 7.01 -36.27
N LEU A 82 9.17 8.08 -36.57
CA LEU A 82 10.26 8.04 -37.54
C LEU A 82 11.40 7.14 -37.06
N VAL A 83 11.84 7.27 -35.81
CA VAL A 83 12.89 6.42 -35.24
C VAL A 83 12.47 4.96 -35.25
N TYR A 84 11.25 4.65 -34.82
CA TYR A 84 10.74 3.28 -34.82
C TYR A 84 10.72 2.69 -36.23
N LYS A 85 10.20 3.45 -37.21
CA LYS A 85 10.15 3.02 -38.61
C LYS A 85 11.54 2.74 -39.17
N VAL A 86 12.49 3.65 -39.01
CA VAL A 86 13.87 3.46 -39.47
C VAL A 86 14.51 2.26 -38.79
N THR A 87 14.28 2.08 -37.49
CA THR A 87 14.80 0.94 -36.74
C THR A 87 14.26 -0.37 -37.31
N GLN A 88 12.95 -0.46 -37.54
CA GLN A 88 12.26 -1.62 -38.08
C GLN A 88 12.65 -1.93 -39.54
N ASP A 89 12.73 -0.91 -40.40
CA ASP A 89 12.99 -1.10 -41.84
C ASP A 89 14.37 -1.71 -42.12
N TYR A 90 15.36 -1.49 -41.24
CA TYR A 90 16.74 -1.94 -41.43
C TYR A 90 17.15 -3.11 -40.52
N VAL A 91 16.35 -3.50 -39.52
CA VAL A 91 16.76 -4.50 -38.52
C VAL A 91 17.09 -5.85 -39.14
N ASP A 92 16.24 -6.35 -40.05
CA ASP A 92 16.45 -7.64 -40.71
C ASP A 92 17.68 -7.61 -41.62
N SER A 93 17.96 -6.46 -42.24
CA SER A 93 19.17 -6.27 -43.05
C SER A 93 20.44 -6.32 -42.20
N MET A 94 20.39 -5.86 -40.94
CA MET A 94 21.55 -5.95 -40.03
C MET A 94 21.83 -7.40 -39.66
N ASP A 95 20.81 -8.22 -39.46
CA ASP A 95 20.99 -9.64 -39.19
C ASP A 95 21.51 -10.39 -40.41
N GLU A 96 20.99 -10.12 -41.60
CA GLU A 96 21.43 -10.81 -42.82
C GLU A 96 22.86 -10.43 -43.23
N LEU A 97 23.26 -9.17 -43.04
CA LEU A 97 24.53 -8.65 -43.57
C LEU A 97 25.64 -8.55 -42.53
N LEU A 98 25.34 -8.16 -41.28
CA LEU A 98 26.36 -7.88 -40.27
C LEU A 98 26.54 -9.03 -39.27
N GLN A 99 25.48 -9.75 -38.90
CA GLN A 99 25.61 -10.85 -37.93
C GLN A 99 26.65 -11.90 -38.37
N PRO A 100 26.71 -12.34 -39.66
CA PRO A 100 27.73 -13.29 -40.10
C PRO A 100 29.17 -12.78 -39.93
N LEU A 101 29.38 -11.46 -40.04
CA LEU A 101 30.69 -10.83 -39.88
C LEU A 101 31.09 -10.72 -38.41
N VAL A 102 30.12 -10.46 -37.52
CA VAL A 102 30.31 -10.44 -36.07
C VAL A 102 30.65 -11.85 -35.57
N ASP A 103 29.96 -12.86 -36.08
CA ASP A 103 30.21 -14.27 -35.78
C ASP A 103 31.61 -14.70 -36.28
N GLU A 104 32.00 -14.30 -37.50
CA GLU A 104 33.35 -14.56 -38.05
C GLU A 104 34.46 -13.82 -37.26
N ALA A 105 34.16 -12.64 -36.73
CA ALA A 105 35.05 -11.87 -35.85
C ALA A 105 35.12 -12.39 -34.40
N MET A 106 34.41 -13.49 -34.08
CA MET A 106 34.41 -14.15 -32.77
C MET A 106 33.94 -13.25 -31.60
N LEU A 107 33.06 -12.29 -31.89
CA LEU A 107 32.44 -11.42 -30.87
C LEU A 107 31.24 -12.12 -30.21
N SER A 108 31.51 -13.14 -29.39
CA SER A 108 30.47 -13.90 -28.69
C SER A 108 29.67 -13.03 -27.72
N GLY A 109 28.34 -13.07 -27.82
CA GLY A 109 27.41 -12.31 -26.96
C GLY A 109 26.83 -11.04 -27.58
N TYR A 110 27.25 -10.68 -28.80
CA TYR A 110 26.68 -9.55 -29.53
C TYR A 110 25.61 -10.01 -30.53
N SER A 111 24.46 -9.35 -30.50
CA SER A 111 23.42 -9.45 -31.53
C SER A 111 23.38 -8.15 -32.33
N CYS A 112 23.54 -8.24 -33.65
CA CYS A 112 23.44 -7.08 -34.54
C CYS A 112 22.06 -6.42 -34.46
N ARG A 113 20.97 -7.20 -34.35
CA ARG A 113 19.63 -6.70 -34.08
C ARG A 113 19.57 -5.84 -32.81
N GLU A 114 20.01 -6.39 -31.68
CA GLU A 114 19.92 -5.68 -30.39
C GLU A 114 20.78 -4.43 -30.38
N GLU A 115 21.99 -4.51 -30.90
CA GLU A 115 22.94 -3.40 -30.97
C GLU A 115 22.47 -2.32 -31.97
N TRP A 116 21.83 -2.70 -33.07
CA TRP A 116 21.19 -1.76 -34.00
C TRP A 116 20.06 -0.99 -33.33
N ILE A 117 19.17 -1.72 -32.66
CA ILE A 117 18.05 -1.14 -31.93
C ILE A 117 18.57 -0.22 -30.81
N ALA A 118 19.52 -0.69 -30.00
CA ALA A 118 20.13 0.07 -28.92
C ALA A 118 20.81 1.35 -29.44
N ALA A 119 21.53 1.29 -30.56
CA ALA A 119 22.18 2.46 -31.16
C ALA A 119 21.17 3.49 -31.67
N MET A 120 20.06 3.04 -32.28
CA MET A 120 18.96 3.92 -32.71
C MET A 120 18.24 4.57 -31.51
N VAL A 121 17.97 3.80 -30.46
CA VAL A 121 17.38 4.31 -29.20
C VAL A 121 18.34 5.31 -28.54
N THR A 122 19.64 5.01 -28.49
CA THR A 122 20.65 5.92 -27.93
C THR A 122 20.73 7.23 -28.71
N SER A 123 20.68 7.18 -30.04
CA SER A 123 20.60 8.38 -30.90
C SER A 123 19.38 9.25 -30.57
N LEU A 124 18.21 8.62 -30.38
CA LEU A 124 16.99 9.30 -29.95
C LEU A 124 17.15 9.92 -28.56
N CYS A 125 17.65 9.17 -27.56
CA CYS A 125 17.90 9.66 -26.21
C CYS A 125 18.81 10.89 -26.20
N MET A 126 19.91 10.87 -26.97
CA MET A 126 20.80 12.03 -27.11
C MET A 126 20.07 13.27 -27.63
N TYR A 127 19.17 13.09 -28.62
CA TYR A 127 18.36 14.19 -29.13
C TYR A 127 17.36 14.70 -28.09
N LEU A 128 16.66 13.79 -27.40
CA LEU A 128 15.69 14.14 -26.35
C LEU A 128 16.36 14.96 -25.25
N VAL A 129 17.51 14.50 -24.74
CA VAL A 129 18.30 15.16 -23.69
C VAL A 129 18.77 16.55 -24.12
N LYS A 130 19.17 16.70 -25.38
CA LYS A 130 19.79 17.94 -25.87
C LYS A 130 18.77 19.02 -26.25
N GLU A 131 17.68 18.64 -26.91
CA GLU A 131 16.81 19.60 -27.60
C GLU A 131 15.36 19.59 -27.07
N VAL A 132 14.88 18.45 -26.57
CA VAL A 132 13.47 18.27 -26.18
C VAL A 132 13.28 18.60 -24.69
N PHE A 133 13.89 17.82 -23.79
CA PHE A 133 13.73 18.00 -22.34
C PHE A 133 14.08 19.42 -21.86
N PRO A 134 15.19 20.06 -22.29
CA PRO A 134 15.52 21.42 -21.87
C PRO A 134 14.44 22.47 -22.17
N ARG A 135 13.67 22.29 -23.26
CA ARG A 135 12.56 23.19 -23.59
C ARG A 135 11.38 23.00 -22.66
N TYR A 136 11.05 21.76 -22.33
CA TYR A 136 9.97 21.47 -21.40
C TYR A 136 10.30 21.93 -19.97
N THR A 137 11.57 21.85 -19.56
CA THR A 137 12.03 22.39 -18.28
C THR A 137 12.02 23.91 -18.26
N SER A 138 12.50 24.59 -19.31
CA SER A 138 12.48 26.06 -19.36
C SER A 138 11.06 26.63 -19.39
N LEU A 139 10.13 25.94 -20.06
CA LEU A 139 8.71 26.30 -20.06
C LEU A 139 8.09 26.18 -18.66
N SER A 140 8.56 25.25 -17.83
CA SER A 140 8.08 25.09 -16.45
C SER A 140 8.60 26.18 -15.50
N ASP A 141 9.79 26.74 -15.75
CA ASP A 141 10.43 27.76 -14.90
C ASP A 141 9.93 29.20 -15.15
N GLU A 142 9.50 29.53 -16.38
CA GLU A 142 9.01 30.87 -16.75
C GLU A 142 7.57 31.19 -16.27
N GLU A 143 6.88 30.23 -15.64
CA GLU A 143 5.42 30.17 -15.53
C GLU A 143 4.80 30.59 -14.19
N GLY A 144 5.55 31.22 -13.29
CA GLY A 144 5.00 31.73 -12.01
C GLY A 144 3.88 32.78 -12.10
N VAL A 145 3.49 33.25 -13.30
CA VAL A 145 2.66 34.47 -13.47
C VAL A 145 1.38 34.29 -14.32
N THR A 146 1.21 33.25 -15.13
CA THR A 146 0.01 33.09 -15.98
C THR A 146 -0.42 31.63 -16.08
N GLY A 147 -1.73 31.33 -16.11
CA GLY A 147 -2.31 29.97 -16.04
C GLY A 147 -1.98 28.97 -17.17
N ARG A 148 -0.72 28.91 -17.62
CA ARG A 148 -0.16 27.99 -18.62
C ARG A 148 0.41 26.70 -18.04
N ARG A 149 0.54 26.61 -16.71
CA ARG A 149 1.07 25.43 -15.97
C ARG A 149 0.38 24.10 -16.33
N SER A 150 -0.92 24.12 -16.64
CA SER A 150 -1.65 22.91 -17.04
C SER A 150 -1.22 22.36 -18.40
N ASN A 151 -0.83 23.24 -19.33
CA ASN A 151 -0.43 22.85 -20.68
C ASN A 151 0.99 22.27 -20.69
N ALA A 152 1.93 22.86 -19.94
CA ALA A 152 3.28 22.32 -19.81
C ALA A 152 3.28 20.91 -19.17
N ARG A 153 2.48 20.72 -18.10
CA ARG A 153 2.26 19.42 -17.44
C ARG A 153 1.66 18.38 -18.39
N ALA A 154 0.62 18.75 -19.13
CA ALA A 154 -0.02 17.85 -20.09
C ALA A 154 0.95 17.44 -21.21
N SER A 155 1.74 18.38 -21.73
CA SER A 155 2.74 18.07 -22.76
C SER A 155 3.88 17.20 -22.23
N TRP A 156 4.30 17.40 -20.98
CA TRP A 156 5.27 16.49 -20.33
C TRP A 156 4.71 15.08 -20.20
N LEU A 157 3.50 14.91 -19.66
CA LEU A 157 2.86 13.59 -19.53
C LEU A 157 2.65 12.93 -20.90
N PHE A 158 2.27 13.71 -21.92
CA PHE A 158 2.15 13.22 -23.29
C PHE A 158 3.50 12.74 -23.85
N LEU A 159 4.60 13.46 -23.60
CA LEU A 159 5.94 13.03 -23.98
C LEU A 159 6.28 11.68 -23.33
N ILE A 160 6.02 11.54 -22.03
CA ILE A 160 6.23 10.27 -21.30
C ILE A 160 5.38 9.15 -21.91
N ASP A 161 4.12 9.41 -22.27
CA ASP A 161 3.26 8.43 -22.91
C ASP A 161 3.82 7.96 -24.25
N GLN A 162 4.38 8.89 -25.05
CA GLN A 162 5.06 8.54 -26.29
C GLN A 162 6.31 7.69 -26.04
N MET A 163 7.10 8.00 -25.02
CA MET A 163 8.27 7.21 -24.62
C MET A 163 7.89 5.79 -24.20
N ILE A 164 6.89 5.65 -23.31
CA ILE A 164 6.38 4.34 -22.87
C ILE A 164 5.85 3.54 -24.05
N GLY A 165 5.07 4.18 -24.93
CA GLY A 165 4.52 3.53 -26.13
C GLY A 165 5.60 3.09 -27.12
N PHE A 166 6.63 3.90 -27.30
CA PHE A 166 7.79 3.59 -28.13
C PHE A 166 8.57 2.40 -27.55
N ASP A 167 8.91 2.42 -26.26
CA ASP A 167 9.66 1.35 -25.59
C ASP A 167 8.94 0.00 -25.69
N LYS A 168 7.61 -0.04 -25.51
CA LYS A 168 6.81 -1.25 -25.72
C LYS A 168 6.92 -1.81 -27.14
N LYS A 169 6.92 -0.93 -28.15
CA LYS A 169 7.09 -1.34 -29.56
C LYS A 169 8.51 -1.85 -29.83
N VAL A 170 9.53 -1.21 -29.25
CA VAL A 170 10.93 -1.65 -29.34
C VAL A 170 11.10 -3.02 -28.69
N GLN A 171 10.54 -3.23 -27.50
CA GLN A 171 10.60 -4.51 -26.80
C GLN A 171 9.92 -5.63 -27.61
N SER A 172 8.79 -5.34 -28.27
CA SER A 172 8.14 -6.27 -29.17
C SER A 172 9.02 -6.62 -30.38
N LEU A 173 9.75 -5.65 -30.92
CA LEU A 173 10.65 -5.86 -32.07
C LEU A 173 11.82 -6.78 -31.70
N VAL A 174 12.37 -6.61 -30.50
CA VAL A 174 13.43 -7.48 -29.97
C VAL A 174 12.91 -8.90 -29.72
N SER A 175 11.71 -9.03 -29.15
CA SER A 175 11.11 -10.33 -28.79
C SER A 175 10.80 -11.24 -29.99
N GLN A 176 10.60 -10.67 -31.19
CA GLN A 176 10.36 -11.43 -32.43
C GLN A 176 11.58 -12.26 -32.88
N SER A 177 12.75 -12.03 -32.29
CA SER A 177 14.00 -12.72 -32.65
C SER A 177 14.15 -14.12 -32.05
N GLY A 178 13.25 -14.56 -31.15
CA GLY A 178 13.33 -15.87 -30.49
C GLY A 178 14.46 -16.01 -29.46
N ILE A 179 15.28 -14.96 -29.29
CA ILE A 179 16.26 -14.85 -28.21
C ILE A 179 15.52 -14.30 -27.00
N SER A 180 15.37 -15.13 -25.97
CA SER A 180 14.90 -14.64 -24.67
C SER A 180 15.99 -13.69 -24.16
N LEU A 181 15.67 -12.40 -24.03
CA LEU A 181 16.50 -11.41 -23.33
C LEU A 181 16.93 -12.03 -22.00
N SER A 182 18.16 -12.55 -21.95
CA SER A 182 18.69 -13.15 -20.73
C SER A 182 18.98 -11.99 -19.79
N LEU A 183 17.98 -11.69 -18.94
CA LEU A 183 18.15 -11.39 -17.52
C LEU A 183 19.36 -10.51 -17.17
N GLN A 184 19.56 -9.39 -17.87
CA GLN A 184 20.56 -8.40 -17.47
C GLN A 184 19.95 -7.02 -17.63
N GLU A 185 19.76 -6.32 -16.50
CA GLU A 185 19.20 -4.96 -16.43
C GLU A 185 19.88 -3.99 -17.40
N ASP A 186 21.15 -4.24 -17.70
CA ASP A 186 21.98 -3.42 -18.59
C ASP A 186 21.55 -3.49 -20.07
N GLY A 187 20.98 -4.63 -20.53
CA GLY A 187 20.39 -4.75 -21.85
C GLY A 187 19.05 -4.00 -21.96
N LEU A 188 18.23 -4.08 -20.90
CA LEU A 188 16.95 -3.36 -20.83
C LEU A 188 17.16 -1.83 -20.78
N ARG A 189 18.20 -1.37 -20.08
CA ARG A 189 18.58 0.05 -20.03
C ARG A 189 18.92 0.60 -21.42
N LYS A 190 19.66 -0.14 -22.24
CA LYS A 190 20.11 0.32 -23.57
C LYS A 190 18.98 0.38 -24.60
N LEU A 191 17.91 -0.38 -24.39
CA LEU A 191 16.77 -0.49 -25.30
C LEU A 191 15.61 0.44 -24.95
N SER A 192 15.69 1.13 -23.80
CA SER A 192 14.63 2.00 -23.29
C SER A 192 14.97 3.48 -23.48
N SER A 193 14.02 4.24 -24.04
CA SER A 193 14.11 5.69 -24.12
C SER A 193 14.00 6.36 -22.74
N LEU A 194 13.39 5.70 -21.76
CA LEU A 194 13.28 6.16 -20.37
C LEU A 194 14.63 6.09 -19.62
N SER A 195 15.67 5.51 -20.22
CA SER A 195 17.03 5.51 -19.65
C SER A 195 17.62 6.91 -19.47
N VAL A 196 17.08 7.93 -20.14
CA VAL A 196 17.44 9.35 -19.96
C VAL A 196 17.34 9.81 -18.51
N PHE A 197 16.44 9.21 -17.71
CA PHE A 197 16.29 9.52 -16.29
C PHE A 197 17.43 8.99 -15.42
N GLY A 198 18.20 8.02 -15.92
CA GLY A 198 19.39 7.52 -15.24
C GLY A 198 20.48 8.58 -15.13
N ASP A 199 20.67 9.38 -16.17
CA ASP A 199 21.71 10.41 -16.22
C ASP A 199 21.23 11.75 -15.62
N ARG A 200 19.90 11.95 -15.57
CA ARG A 200 19.23 13.16 -15.06
C ARG A 200 18.12 12.79 -14.07
N PRO A 201 18.47 12.51 -12.80
CA PRO A 201 17.47 12.16 -11.77
C PRO A 201 16.54 13.33 -11.44
N ASP A 202 16.96 14.57 -11.69
CA ASP A 202 16.14 15.77 -11.56
C ASP A 202 14.89 15.75 -12.47
N TRP A 203 15.01 15.18 -13.67
CA TRP A 203 13.87 15.03 -14.57
C TRP A 203 12.91 13.92 -14.13
N LEU A 204 13.43 12.88 -13.46
CA LEU A 204 12.57 11.86 -12.85
C LEU A 204 11.75 12.44 -11.70
N ASP A 205 12.39 13.25 -10.86
CA ASP A 205 11.73 13.92 -9.74
C ASP A 205 10.65 14.89 -10.25
N LEU A 206 10.94 15.65 -11.33
CA LEU A 206 9.97 16.52 -11.98
C LEU A 206 8.79 15.72 -12.56
N TRP A 207 9.05 14.59 -13.22
CA TRP A 207 7.97 13.72 -13.70
C TRP A 207 7.11 13.23 -12.53
N ALA A 208 7.74 12.74 -11.45
CA ALA A 208 7.03 12.29 -10.26
C ALA A 208 6.14 13.40 -9.65
N GLU A 209 6.62 14.64 -9.57
CA GLU A 209 5.83 15.79 -9.11
C GLU A 209 4.63 16.05 -10.01
N ILE A 210 4.84 16.10 -11.33
CA ILE A 210 3.77 16.34 -12.30
C ILE A 210 2.72 15.23 -12.26
N GLU A 211 3.15 13.97 -12.18
CA GLU A 211 2.29 12.79 -12.10
C GLU A 211 1.47 12.79 -10.80
N LEU A 212 2.10 13.13 -9.67
CA LEU A 212 1.44 13.25 -8.38
C LEU A 212 0.34 14.33 -8.44
N ASP A 213 0.67 15.52 -8.93
CA ASP A 213 -0.28 16.64 -9.01
C ASP A 213 -1.49 16.30 -9.90
N ASP A 214 -1.26 15.75 -11.09
CA ASP A 214 -2.33 15.34 -12.00
C ASP A 214 -3.21 14.23 -11.39
N SER A 215 -2.58 13.25 -10.72
CA SER A 215 -3.28 12.18 -10.00
C SER A 215 -4.16 12.73 -8.87
N LEU A 216 -3.61 13.64 -8.07
CA LEU A 216 -4.35 14.27 -6.96
C LEU A 216 -5.47 15.17 -7.48
N ASP A 217 -5.26 15.91 -8.57
CA ASP A 217 -6.28 16.73 -9.21
C ASP A 217 -7.47 15.89 -9.72
N LYS A 218 -7.20 14.71 -10.28
CA LYS A 218 -8.21 13.74 -10.70
C LYS A 218 -8.99 13.14 -9.52
N LEU A 219 -8.36 12.99 -8.35
CA LEU A 219 -8.99 12.47 -7.13
C LEU A 219 -9.82 13.50 -6.36
N LYS A 220 -9.52 14.79 -6.47
CA LYS A 220 -10.27 15.86 -5.79
C LYS A 220 -11.80 15.76 -5.91
N PRO A 221 -12.40 15.64 -7.12
CA PRO A 221 -13.86 15.53 -7.23
C PRO A 221 -14.40 14.28 -6.54
N ASP A 222 -13.67 13.16 -6.61
CA ASP A 222 -14.09 11.91 -5.98
C ASP A 222 -14.10 12.01 -4.46
N ILE A 223 -13.12 12.70 -3.87
CA ILE A 223 -13.04 12.95 -2.42
C ILE A 223 -14.21 13.81 -1.93
N MET A 224 -14.61 14.81 -2.73
CA MET A 224 -15.67 15.76 -2.37
C MET A 224 -17.09 15.18 -2.53
N ASP A 225 -17.28 14.12 -3.33
CA ASP A 225 -18.59 13.48 -3.49
C ASP A 225 -18.89 12.54 -2.30
N GLU A 226 -19.80 12.96 -1.43
CA GLU A 226 -20.27 12.18 -0.27
C GLU A 226 -20.83 10.78 -0.63
N ARG A 227 -21.29 10.58 -1.87
CA ARG A 227 -21.78 9.28 -2.33
C ARG A 227 -20.64 8.26 -2.42
N ASN A 228 -19.43 8.69 -2.76
CA ASN A 228 -18.26 7.82 -2.84
C ASN A 228 -17.84 7.30 -1.45
N TRP A 229 -18.17 8.04 -0.40
CA TRP A 229 -17.93 7.64 0.99
C TRP A 229 -19.04 6.75 1.57
N SER A 230 -20.19 6.65 0.90
CA SER A 230 -21.37 5.96 1.41
C SER A 230 -21.69 4.67 0.64
N ASN A 231 -21.39 4.64 -0.66
CA ASN A 231 -21.63 3.48 -1.52
C ASN A 231 -20.58 2.41 -1.30
N GLU A 232 -21.00 1.17 -1.09
CA GLU A 232 -20.10 0.01 -0.98
C GLU A 232 -19.57 -0.40 -2.37
N VAL A 233 -18.33 -0.88 -2.40
CA VAL A 233 -17.71 -1.41 -3.63
C VAL A 233 -18.37 -2.74 -4.00
N GLN A 234 -19.08 -2.78 -5.13
CA GLN A 234 -19.72 -4.02 -5.64
C GLN A 234 -18.71 -5.07 -6.13
N ASP A 235 -17.51 -4.65 -6.57
CA ASP A 235 -16.47 -5.54 -7.13
C ASP A 235 -15.53 -6.19 -6.08
N ALA A 236 -15.67 -5.84 -4.79
CA ALA A 236 -14.76 -6.32 -3.74
C ALA A 236 -15.00 -7.78 -3.30
N ALA A 237 -16.05 -8.42 -3.82
CA ALA A 237 -16.44 -9.79 -3.47
C ALA A 237 -15.58 -10.88 -4.13
N LEU A 238 -14.75 -10.55 -5.12
CA LEU A 238 -13.97 -11.53 -5.89
C LEU A 238 -12.51 -11.70 -5.43
N LEU A 239 -11.92 -10.69 -4.77
CA LEU A 239 -10.51 -10.72 -4.35
C LEU A 239 -10.32 -11.25 -2.93
N LEU A 240 -11.27 -10.96 -2.03
CA LEU A 240 -11.22 -11.42 -0.65
C LEU A 240 -12.26 -12.53 -0.52
N GLY A 241 -11.80 -13.78 -0.52
CA GLY A 241 -12.64 -14.94 -0.22
C GLY A 241 -13.21 -14.88 1.20
N GLN A 242 -14.22 -14.04 1.39
CA GLN A 242 -15.21 -13.93 2.47
C GLN A 242 -15.84 -12.53 2.34
N GLY A 243 -17.14 -12.49 2.02
CA GLY A 243 -17.87 -11.28 1.64
C GLY A 243 -18.14 -10.30 2.79
N ASP A 244 -17.09 -9.62 3.26
CA ASP A 244 -17.17 -8.70 4.41
C ASP A 244 -16.47 -7.35 4.16
N THR A 245 -16.20 -7.00 2.89
CA THR A 245 -15.62 -5.72 2.52
C THR A 245 -16.68 -4.64 2.36
N LYS A 246 -17.19 -4.15 3.51
CA LYS A 246 -18.04 -2.95 3.63
C LYS A 246 -17.28 -1.64 3.35
N SER A 247 -16.38 -1.67 2.37
CA SER A 247 -15.47 -0.58 2.03
C SER A 247 -16.17 0.40 1.09
N PRO A 248 -16.02 1.72 1.32
CA PRO A 248 -16.62 2.72 0.45
C PRO A 248 -15.93 2.81 -0.92
N ALA A 249 -16.67 3.25 -1.94
CA ALA A 249 -16.22 3.40 -3.32
C ALA A 249 -14.97 4.27 -3.47
N ILE A 250 -14.80 5.31 -2.64
CA ILE A 250 -13.62 6.18 -2.66
C ILE A 250 -12.31 5.40 -2.52
N THR A 251 -12.29 4.32 -1.74
CA THR A 251 -11.10 3.48 -1.56
C THR A 251 -10.67 2.87 -2.89
N SER A 252 -11.63 2.44 -3.72
CA SER A 252 -11.35 1.91 -5.06
C SER A 252 -10.82 2.98 -6.02
N SER A 253 -11.28 4.24 -5.91
CA SER A 253 -10.73 5.34 -6.70
C SER A 253 -9.26 5.62 -6.36
N PHE A 254 -8.90 5.64 -5.08
CA PHE A 254 -7.50 5.79 -4.68
C PHE A 254 -6.64 4.61 -5.11
N LEU A 255 -7.11 3.37 -4.96
CA LEU A 255 -6.37 2.18 -5.40
C LEU A 255 -6.18 2.16 -6.92
N ARG A 256 -7.20 2.53 -7.69
CA ARG A 256 -7.11 2.65 -9.16
C ARG A 256 -6.11 3.73 -9.56
N CYS A 257 -6.11 4.86 -8.87
CA CYS A 257 -5.13 5.92 -9.11
C CYS A 257 -3.71 5.45 -8.82
N LEU A 258 -3.49 4.81 -7.66
CA LEU A 258 -2.18 4.28 -7.28
C LEU A 258 -1.71 3.18 -8.24
N SER A 259 -2.60 2.29 -8.66
CA SER A 259 -2.33 1.26 -9.67
C SER A 259 -1.89 1.87 -10.99
N ALA A 260 -2.58 2.91 -11.47
CA ALA A 260 -2.22 3.58 -12.73
C ALA A 260 -0.80 4.19 -12.66
N VAL A 261 -0.43 4.80 -11.52
CA VAL A 261 0.93 5.32 -11.29
C VAL A 261 1.95 4.19 -11.24
N ILE A 262 1.63 3.08 -10.56
CA ILE A 262 2.51 1.90 -10.50
C ILE A 262 2.71 1.29 -11.90
N ASP A 263 1.66 1.22 -12.72
CA ASP A 263 1.75 0.72 -14.10
C ASP A 263 2.68 1.57 -14.96
N ARG A 264 2.68 2.90 -14.75
CA ARG A 264 3.64 3.80 -15.40
C ARG A 264 5.04 3.59 -14.85
N CYS A 265 5.20 3.43 -13.53
CA CYS A 265 6.48 3.14 -12.90
C CYS A 265 7.12 1.86 -13.45
N ARG A 266 6.33 0.80 -13.70
CA ARG A 266 6.80 -0.47 -14.32
C ARG A 266 7.49 -0.29 -15.66
N SER A 267 7.20 0.80 -16.40
CA SER A 267 7.86 1.10 -17.67
C SER A 267 9.32 1.53 -17.53
N LEU A 268 9.73 2.00 -16.35
CA LEU A 268 11.12 2.40 -16.09
C LEU A 268 12.06 1.18 -16.23
N PRO A 269 13.26 1.34 -16.81
CA PRO A 269 14.09 0.21 -17.19
C PRO A 269 14.81 -0.47 -16.03
N THR A 270 15.10 0.25 -14.94
CA THR A 270 15.91 -0.27 -13.82
C THR A 270 15.19 -0.16 -12.48
N VAL A 271 15.48 -1.09 -11.57
CA VAL A 271 14.88 -1.13 -10.22
C VAL A 271 15.15 0.13 -9.40
N PRO A 272 16.36 0.76 -9.44
CA PRO A 272 16.60 2.01 -8.73
C PRO A 272 15.72 3.18 -9.19
N LEU A 273 15.47 3.29 -10.50
CA LEU A 273 14.60 4.33 -11.05
C LEU A 273 13.14 4.11 -10.63
N ARG A 274 12.67 2.85 -10.70
CA ARG A 274 11.33 2.47 -10.23
C ARG A 274 11.14 2.79 -8.74
N SER A 275 12.12 2.40 -7.91
CA SER A 275 12.13 2.63 -6.48
C SER A 275 12.09 4.13 -6.15
N ARG A 276 12.93 4.94 -6.81
CA ARG A 276 12.94 6.39 -6.60
C ARG A 276 11.61 7.04 -6.99
N PHE A 277 11.09 6.74 -8.18
CA PHE A 277 9.82 7.28 -8.64
C PHE A 277 8.68 6.94 -7.68
N LEU A 278 8.58 5.66 -7.28
CA LEU A 278 7.49 5.20 -6.44
C LEU A 278 7.57 5.76 -5.00
N LYS A 279 8.78 5.99 -4.46
CA LYS A 279 8.98 6.68 -3.17
C LYS A 279 8.53 8.13 -3.19
N LEU A 280 8.59 8.80 -4.33
CA LEU A 280 8.15 10.20 -4.47
C LEU A 280 6.63 10.31 -4.59
N VAL A 281 5.98 9.42 -5.34
CA VAL A 281 4.54 9.53 -5.65
C VAL A 281 3.67 8.68 -4.73
N GLY A 282 4.05 7.42 -4.51
CA GLY A 282 3.21 6.42 -3.83
C GLY A 282 2.82 6.83 -2.41
N PRO A 283 3.78 7.12 -1.51
CA PRO A 283 3.48 7.57 -0.15
C PRO A 283 2.59 8.81 -0.11
N GLN A 284 2.73 9.74 -1.06
CA GLN A 284 1.94 10.98 -1.05
C GLN A 284 0.47 10.72 -1.38
N ILE A 285 0.18 9.83 -2.34
CA ILE A 285 -1.19 9.41 -2.64
C ILE A 285 -1.81 8.68 -1.44
N ILE A 286 -1.05 7.79 -0.79
CA ILE A 286 -1.51 7.04 0.37
C ILE A 286 -1.75 7.97 1.57
N ASN A 287 -0.83 8.91 1.84
CA ASN A 287 -1.01 9.89 2.91
C ASN A 287 -2.21 10.82 2.60
N LYS A 288 -2.47 11.17 1.34
CA LYS A 288 -3.68 11.93 0.99
C LYS A 288 -4.97 11.17 1.29
N PHE A 289 -5.00 9.86 1.03
CA PHE A 289 -6.12 9.00 1.44
C PHE A 289 -6.26 9.01 2.96
N PHE A 290 -5.16 8.77 3.68
CA PHE A 290 -5.13 8.77 5.14
C PHE A 290 -5.66 10.08 5.74
N ASP A 291 -5.18 11.23 5.26
CA ASP A 291 -5.62 12.56 5.70
C ASP A 291 -7.13 12.74 5.48
N SER A 292 -7.65 12.24 4.36
CA SER A 292 -9.08 12.32 4.05
C SER A 292 -9.92 11.48 5.01
N VAL A 293 -9.44 10.29 5.39
CA VAL A 293 -10.12 9.41 6.35
C VAL A 293 -10.06 9.99 7.77
N VAL A 294 -8.91 10.52 8.18
CA VAL A 294 -8.71 11.15 9.50
C VAL A 294 -9.60 12.38 9.64
N LEU A 295 -9.56 13.30 8.66
CA LEU A 295 -10.35 14.53 8.69
C LEU A 295 -11.84 14.22 8.83
N ARG A 296 -12.35 13.26 8.04
CA ARG A 296 -13.77 12.88 8.09
C ARG A 296 -14.19 12.27 9.42
N SER A 297 -13.29 11.53 10.06
CA SER A 297 -13.53 10.92 11.37
C SER A 297 -13.54 11.99 12.46
N GLN A 298 -12.59 12.92 12.42
CA GLN A 298 -12.50 14.06 13.35
C GLN A 298 -13.70 15.02 13.20
N GLU A 299 -14.16 15.28 11.98
CA GLU A 299 -15.39 16.06 11.75
C GLU A 299 -16.62 15.40 12.36
N ALA A 300 -16.75 14.08 12.21
CA ALA A 300 -17.86 13.33 12.78
C ALA A 300 -17.86 13.45 14.31
N GLU A 301 -16.69 13.28 14.94
CA GLU A 301 -16.53 13.44 16.39
C GLU A 301 -16.77 14.89 16.85
N GLY A 302 -16.19 15.88 16.16
CA GLY A 302 -16.28 17.29 16.55
C GLY A 302 -17.70 17.87 16.46
N LEU A 303 -18.51 17.40 15.50
CA LEU A 303 -19.88 17.91 15.30
C LEU A 303 -20.90 17.31 16.24
N THR A 304 -20.71 16.05 16.67
CA THR A 304 -21.78 15.27 17.31
C THR A 304 -21.35 14.52 18.57
N ALA A 305 -20.06 14.58 18.92
CA ALA A 305 -19.42 13.70 19.90
C ALA A 305 -19.71 12.21 19.65
N LEU A 306 -19.99 11.84 18.38
CA LEU A 306 -20.39 10.50 17.93
C LEU A 306 -21.63 9.94 18.66
N THR A 307 -22.54 10.82 19.10
CA THR A 307 -23.74 10.41 19.84
C THR A 307 -24.87 9.93 18.93
N ASP A 308 -24.90 10.34 17.67
CA ASP A 308 -25.86 9.92 16.66
C ASP A 308 -25.37 8.72 15.84
N ASP A 309 -26.32 7.98 15.26
CA ASP A 309 -26.03 6.76 14.51
C ASP A 309 -25.34 7.05 13.17
N ALA A 310 -25.62 8.22 12.56
CA ALA A 310 -25.03 8.61 11.29
C ALA A 310 -23.52 8.89 11.42
N ALA A 311 -23.11 9.56 12.50
CA ALA A 311 -21.70 9.81 12.81
C ALA A 311 -20.95 8.52 13.13
N LEU A 312 -21.54 7.59 13.89
CA LEU A 312 -20.96 6.26 14.14
C LEU A 312 -20.77 5.50 12.83
N THR A 313 -21.77 5.53 11.94
CA THR A 313 -21.69 4.90 10.62
C THR A 313 -20.61 5.55 9.75
N LYS A 314 -20.47 6.89 9.79
CA LYS A 314 -19.43 7.61 9.04
C LYS A 314 -18.02 7.17 9.47
N VAL A 315 -17.76 7.10 10.78
CA VAL A 315 -16.47 6.60 11.31
C VAL A 315 -16.27 5.11 10.99
N ALA A 316 -17.32 4.29 11.08
CA ALA A 316 -17.23 2.87 10.72
C ALA A 316 -16.81 2.66 9.26
N ARG A 317 -17.37 3.45 8.32
CA ARG A 317 -16.96 3.43 6.91
C ARG A 317 -15.50 3.85 6.72
N CYS A 318 -15.03 4.84 7.48
CA CYS A 318 -13.62 5.25 7.49
C CYS A 318 -12.69 4.11 7.96
N ILE A 319 -13.07 3.37 9.00
CA ILE A 319 -12.32 2.19 9.49
C ILE A 319 -12.29 1.10 8.41
N ASN A 320 -13.43 0.80 7.77
CA ASN A 320 -13.50 -0.19 6.69
C ASN A 320 -12.67 0.21 5.47
N ALA A 321 -12.69 1.50 5.10
CA ALA A 321 -11.87 2.04 4.03
C ALA A 321 -10.38 1.79 4.31
N SER A 322 -9.91 2.14 5.51
CA SER A 322 -8.54 1.90 5.93
C SER A 322 -8.18 0.42 5.98
N ARG A 323 -9.12 -0.48 6.36
CA ARG A 323 -8.92 -1.94 6.31
C ARG A 323 -8.70 -2.44 4.91
N TYR A 324 -9.59 -2.10 4.01
CA TYR A 324 -9.49 -2.56 2.63
C TYR A 324 -8.22 -2.04 1.96
N PHE A 325 -7.90 -0.75 2.16
CA PHE A 325 -6.69 -0.15 1.62
C PHE A 325 -5.42 -0.81 2.18
N GLU A 326 -5.35 -1.06 3.49
CA GLU A 326 -4.23 -1.77 4.13
C GLU A 326 -4.04 -3.17 3.53
N VAL A 327 -5.11 -3.95 3.39
CA VAL A 327 -5.04 -5.33 2.90
C VAL A 327 -4.51 -5.37 1.48
N VAL A 328 -5.04 -4.52 0.59
CA VAL A 328 -4.58 -4.46 -0.81
C VAL A 328 -3.12 -4.01 -0.89
N LEU A 329 -2.70 -3.02 -0.09
CA LEU A 329 -1.30 -2.59 -0.07
C LEU A 329 -0.35 -3.70 0.42
N LYS A 330 -0.76 -4.49 1.41
CA LYS A 330 0.02 -5.64 1.89
C LYS A 330 0.17 -6.69 0.80
N GLU A 331 -0.92 -7.04 0.11
CA GLU A 331 -0.89 -7.97 -1.02
C GLU A 331 0.03 -7.47 -2.14
N TRP A 332 0.00 -6.18 -2.46
CA TRP A 332 0.91 -5.60 -3.45
C TRP A 332 2.37 -5.69 -3.01
N CYS A 333 2.67 -5.44 -1.73
CA CYS A 333 4.02 -5.56 -1.20
C CYS A 333 4.58 -7.00 -1.22
N GLU A 334 3.75 -8.01 -1.48
CA GLU A 334 4.16 -9.41 -1.67
C GLU A 334 4.46 -9.76 -3.15
N ASP A 335 4.12 -8.88 -4.10
CA ASP A 335 4.45 -9.04 -5.52
C ASP A 335 5.97 -8.89 -5.75
N VAL A 336 6.53 -9.72 -6.63
CA VAL A 336 7.95 -9.72 -7.06
C VAL A 336 8.42 -8.31 -7.41
N PHE A 337 7.58 -7.53 -8.11
CA PHE A 337 7.89 -6.15 -8.47
C PHE A 337 8.28 -5.29 -7.26
N PHE A 338 7.55 -5.42 -6.14
CA PHE A 338 7.82 -4.68 -4.91
C PHE A 338 8.95 -5.27 -4.08
N LEU A 339 9.10 -6.59 -4.10
CA LEU A 339 10.18 -7.30 -3.40
C LEU A 339 11.56 -7.00 -4.00
N GLU A 340 11.66 -6.86 -5.33
CA GLU A 340 12.91 -6.44 -6.00
C GLU A 340 13.38 -5.07 -5.50
N MET A 341 12.47 -4.08 -5.43
CA MET A 341 12.79 -2.73 -4.95
C MET A 341 13.18 -2.68 -3.46
N ARG A 342 12.79 -3.68 -2.67
CA ARG A 342 13.18 -3.82 -1.26
C ARG A 342 14.64 -4.24 -1.12
N LEU A 343 15.11 -5.16 -1.97
CA LEU A 343 16.51 -5.64 -1.94
C LEU A 343 17.50 -4.53 -2.30
N ASP A 344 17.18 -3.70 -3.29
CA ASP A 344 17.96 -2.50 -3.64
C ASP A 344 18.09 -1.51 -2.47
N CYS A 345 17.10 -1.48 -1.57
CA CYS A 345 17.16 -0.65 -0.37
C CYS A 345 18.08 -1.25 0.70
N GLU A 346 18.21 -2.58 0.77
CA GLU A 346 19.11 -3.25 1.73
C GLU A 346 20.59 -2.98 1.39
N ASP A 347 20.97 -3.06 0.12
CA ASP A 347 22.35 -2.77 -0.34
C ASP A 347 22.74 -1.30 -0.11
N LEU A 348 21.80 -0.37 -0.27
CA LEU A 348 22.02 1.05 0.03
C LEU A 348 22.02 1.34 1.54
N LEU A 349 21.23 0.62 2.33
CA LEU A 349 21.19 0.78 3.79
C LEU A 349 22.38 0.13 4.49
N GLU A 350 22.95 -0.98 4.00
CA GLU A 350 24.22 -1.51 4.56
C GLU A 350 25.34 -0.44 4.52
N THR A 351 25.29 0.48 3.56
CA THR A 351 26.22 1.61 3.45
C THR A 351 25.88 2.79 4.39
N LEU A 352 24.64 2.88 4.90
CA LEU A 352 24.15 4.01 5.71
C LEU A 352 23.89 3.66 7.20
N VAL A 353 23.74 2.37 7.54
CA VAL A 353 23.32 1.88 8.86
C VAL A 353 24.43 1.85 9.92
N GLU A 354 25.69 2.18 9.58
CA GLU A 354 26.72 2.40 10.61
C GLU A 354 26.40 3.56 11.57
N SER A 355 25.36 4.37 11.31
CA SER A 355 25.05 5.55 12.11
C SER A 355 23.78 5.50 13.00
N CYS A 356 22.96 4.45 12.99
CA CYS A 356 21.69 4.44 13.77
C CYS A 356 21.34 3.09 14.45
N THR A 357 21.97 2.87 15.61
CA THR A 357 21.48 2.21 16.84
C THR A 357 20.93 0.78 16.85
N ASN A 358 21.59 -0.02 17.70
CA ASN A 358 21.03 -1.12 18.50
C ASN A 358 19.63 -0.79 19.06
N HIS A 359 18.60 -1.46 18.56
CA HIS A 359 17.49 -2.07 19.31
C HIS A 359 16.74 -3.02 18.37
N GLY A 360 16.37 -4.20 18.89
CA GLY A 360 15.85 -5.31 18.10
C GLY A 360 14.58 -4.99 17.31
N GLU A 361 14.44 -5.73 16.20
CA GLU A 361 13.48 -5.59 15.10
C GLU A 361 13.85 -4.48 14.11
N SER A 362 14.56 -4.87 13.04
CA SER A 362 14.78 -4.03 11.86
C SER A 362 13.41 -3.48 11.40
N PRO A 363 13.25 -2.15 11.25
CA PRO A 363 11.99 -1.57 10.84
C PRO A 363 11.58 -2.14 9.48
N GLY A 364 10.32 -2.57 9.37
CA GLY A 364 9.80 -3.28 8.20
C GLY A 364 10.20 -2.61 6.88
N ASN A 365 10.87 -3.38 6.04
CA ASN A 365 11.66 -2.88 4.93
C ASN A 365 10.85 -2.76 3.61
N GLY A 366 9.54 -2.53 3.72
CA GLY A 366 8.65 -2.38 2.57
C GLY A 366 8.52 -0.92 2.12
N ILE A 367 8.39 -0.67 0.81
CA ILE A 367 8.30 0.70 0.26
C ILE A 367 7.14 1.53 0.84
N PHE A 368 6.07 0.87 1.30
CA PHE A 368 4.90 1.50 1.93
C PHE A 368 4.71 1.11 3.40
N TYR A 369 5.76 0.61 4.06
CA TYR A 369 5.64 0.06 5.42
C TYR A 369 5.07 1.07 6.42
N TRP A 370 5.58 2.30 6.40
CA TRP A 370 5.14 3.35 7.32
C TRP A 370 3.69 3.77 7.06
N GLU A 371 3.29 3.84 5.80
CA GLU A 371 1.94 4.18 5.39
C GLU A 371 0.94 3.10 5.82
N ILE A 372 1.28 1.82 5.61
CA ILE A 372 0.49 0.67 6.07
C ILE A 372 0.34 0.70 7.59
N LYS A 373 1.43 0.96 8.31
CA LYS A 373 1.43 1.06 9.78
C LYS A 373 0.52 2.19 10.28
N LYS A 374 0.53 3.37 9.65
CA LYS A 374 -0.38 4.47 10.00
C LYS A 374 -1.85 4.07 9.85
N LEU A 375 -2.20 3.35 8.78
CA LEU A 375 -3.57 2.85 8.56
C LEU A 375 -4.00 1.85 9.64
N GLU A 376 -3.09 0.95 10.06
CA GLU A 376 -3.32 0.01 11.16
C GLU A 376 -3.56 0.71 12.49
N GLU A 377 -2.70 1.69 12.82
CA GLU A 377 -2.79 2.48 14.05
C GLU A 377 -4.09 3.27 14.11
N PHE A 378 -4.44 3.96 13.01
CA PHE A 378 -5.70 4.66 12.87
C PHE A 378 -6.91 3.76 13.14
N ARG A 379 -6.94 2.54 12.57
CA ARG A 379 -8.05 1.63 12.81
C ARG A 379 -8.18 1.25 14.28
N LYS A 380 -7.07 0.90 14.93
CA LYS A 380 -7.05 0.51 16.35
C LYS A 380 -7.53 1.67 17.23
N GLU A 381 -7.04 2.87 16.96
CA GLU A 381 -7.41 4.08 17.69
C GLU A 381 -8.91 4.37 17.55
N TRP A 382 -9.41 4.44 16.32
CA TRP A 382 -10.81 4.81 16.08
C TRP A 382 -11.80 3.71 16.48
N ALA A 383 -11.43 2.43 16.40
CA ALA A 383 -12.22 1.35 17.01
C ALA A 383 -12.34 1.54 18.53
N GLU A 384 -11.27 1.96 19.20
CA GLU A 384 -11.30 2.23 20.63
C GLU A 384 -12.09 3.49 21.00
N VAL A 385 -12.07 4.52 20.15
CA VAL A 385 -12.93 5.71 20.27
C VAL A 385 -14.40 5.31 20.19
N LEU A 386 -14.79 4.49 19.21
CA LEU A 386 -16.17 3.99 19.08
C LEU A 386 -16.62 3.21 20.34
N SER A 387 -15.79 2.30 20.83
CA SER A 387 -16.03 1.57 22.09
C SER A 387 -16.24 2.54 23.27
N THR A 388 -15.36 3.55 23.38
CA THR A 388 -15.41 4.54 24.47
C THR A 388 -16.66 5.41 24.42
N VAL A 389 -17.11 5.82 23.23
CA VAL A 389 -18.32 6.64 23.08
C VAL A 389 -19.57 5.86 23.46
N VAL A 390 -19.71 4.62 22.99
CA VAL A 390 -20.85 3.77 23.37
C VAL A 390 -20.84 3.51 24.88
N LEU A 391 -19.67 3.26 25.48
CA LEU A 391 -19.55 3.13 26.93
C LEU A 391 -20.01 4.39 27.67
N ARG A 392 -19.63 5.59 27.21
CA ARG A 392 -20.02 6.86 27.83
C ARG A 392 -21.54 7.06 27.79
N GLY A 393 -22.18 6.76 26.67
CA GLY A 393 -23.64 6.81 26.58
C GLY A 393 -24.31 5.79 27.49
N PHE A 394 -23.79 4.56 27.54
CA PHE A 394 -24.27 3.53 28.47
C PHE A 394 -24.12 3.95 29.94
N ASP A 395 -22.95 4.52 30.32
CA ASP A 395 -22.71 5.05 31.67
C ASP A 395 -23.77 6.09 32.04
N VAL A 396 -24.08 7.03 31.13
CA VAL A 396 -25.13 8.05 31.33
C VAL A 396 -26.49 7.41 31.57
N CYS A 397 -26.89 6.44 30.74
CA CYS A 397 -28.17 5.77 30.86
C CYS A 397 -28.27 4.89 32.12
N CYS A 398 -27.18 4.27 32.56
CA CYS A 398 -27.19 3.39 33.73
C CYS A 398 -26.92 4.11 35.08
N ARG A 399 -26.67 5.43 35.10
CA ARG A 399 -26.35 6.17 36.35
C ARG A 399 -27.42 5.99 37.43
N GLU A 400 -28.69 6.00 37.06
CA GLU A 400 -29.80 5.86 38.01
C GLU A 400 -29.81 4.47 38.65
N TYR A 401 -29.68 3.43 37.81
CA TYR A 401 -29.55 2.04 38.24
C TYR A 401 -28.36 1.85 39.20
N LEU A 402 -27.18 2.40 38.87
CA LEU A 402 -25.99 2.28 39.73
C LEU A 402 -26.11 3.07 41.06
N LYS A 403 -26.86 4.18 41.08
CA LYS A 403 -27.00 5.02 42.28
C LYS A 403 -28.04 4.49 43.27
N ASN A 404 -29.11 3.86 42.79
CA ASN A 404 -30.24 3.47 43.63
C ASN A 404 -29.96 2.19 44.44
N LYS A 405 -29.15 2.28 45.49
CA LYS A 405 -28.76 1.12 46.29
C LYS A 405 -29.89 0.48 47.11
N LYS A 406 -31.06 1.11 47.19
CA LYS A 406 -32.18 0.66 48.02
C LYS A 406 -32.93 -0.50 47.39
N HIS A 407 -32.98 -0.55 46.06
CA HIS A 407 -33.69 -1.60 45.34
C HIS A 407 -33.08 -3.01 45.51
N TRP A 408 -31.84 -3.11 45.99
CA TRP A 408 -31.21 -4.39 46.32
C TRP A 408 -31.74 -5.02 47.62
N GLN A 409 -32.49 -4.28 48.42
CA GLN A 409 -33.07 -4.73 49.70
C GLN A 409 -34.61 -4.80 49.67
N GLU A 410 -35.24 -4.30 48.60
CA GLU A 410 -36.69 -4.31 48.45
C GLU A 410 -37.20 -5.74 48.26
N LYS A 411 -38.37 -6.03 48.85
CA LYS A 411 -39.01 -7.35 48.82
C LYS A 411 -39.92 -7.56 47.59
N GLU A 412 -39.86 -6.69 46.60
CA GLU A 412 -40.71 -6.84 45.41
C GLU A 412 -40.36 -8.12 44.64
N GLU A 413 -41.35 -8.99 44.53
CA GLU A 413 -41.35 -10.21 43.73
C GLU A 413 -41.48 -9.85 42.25
N GLY A 414 -40.52 -10.29 41.44
CA GLY A 414 -40.64 -10.21 39.99
C GLY A 414 -39.38 -10.62 39.24
N HIS A 415 -39.54 -11.55 38.29
CA HIS A 415 -38.55 -11.95 37.28
C HIS A 415 -38.33 -10.87 36.20
N ILE A 416 -38.58 -9.60 36.51
CA ILE A 416 -38.64 -8.51 35.54
C ILE A 416 -37.37 -7.67 35.69
N VAL A 417 -36.77 -7.31 34.55
CA VAL A 417 -35.58 -6.44 34.48
C VAL A 417 -35.87 -5.11 35.19
N SER A 418 -34.90 -4.62 35.95
CA SER A 418 -34.99 -3.31 36.62
C SER A 418 -35.34 -2.21 35.62
N GLN A 419 -36.44 -1.49 35.83
CA GLN A 419 -36.92 -0.45 34.91
C GLN A 419 -35.85 0.63 34.63
N SER A 420 -35.03 0.95 35.62
CA SER A 420 -33.91 1.90 35.52
C SER A 420 -32.72 1.38 34.68
N PHE A 421 -32.69 0.09 34.35
CA PHE A 421 -31.66 -0.55 33.55
C PHE A 421 -32.09 -0.80 32.09
N VAL A 422 -33.39 -0.96 31.85
CA VAL A 422 -33.98 -1.19 30.51
C VAL A 422 -33.49 -0.14 29.50
N THR A 423 -33.54 1.14 29.85
CA THR A 423 -33.08 2.23 28.96
C THR A 423 -31.60 2.11 28.58
N ALA A 424 -30.75 1.65 29.50
CA ALA A 424 -29.32 1.47 29.22
C ALA A 424 -29.07 0.26 28.31
N LEU A 425 -29.85 -0.82 28.49
CA LEU A 425 -29.78 -2.02 27.67
C LEU A 425 -30.29 -1.77 26.24
N ASP A 426 -31.40 -1.03 26.09
CA ASP A 426 -31.94 -0.61 24.81
C ASP A 426 -30.95 0.28 24.04
N TYR A 427 -30.37 1.29 24.71
CA TYR A 427 -29.30 2.11 24.16
C TYR A 427 -28.12 1.26 23.67
N LEU A 428 -27.63 0.34 24.51
CA LEU A 428 -26.50 -0.52 24.17
C LEU A 428 -26.83 -1.40 22.96
N GLN A 429 -27.99 -2.04 22.93
CA GLN A 429 -28.41 -2.88 21.82
C GLN A 429 -28.53 -2.09 20.51
N GLY A 430 -29.13 -0.89 20.56
CA GLY A 430 -29.27 -0.01 19.40
C GLY A 430 -27.91 0.39 18.82
N LYS A 431 -27.00 0.90 19.65
CA LYS A 431 -25.66 1.30 19.21
C LYS A 431 -24.82 0.14 18.71
N MET A 432 -24.91 -1.01 19.36
CA MET A 432 -24.22 -2.23 18.92
C MET A 432 -24.71 -2.72 17.57
N SER A 433 -26.02 -2.63 17.29
CA SER A 433 -26.59 -3.00 16.00
C SER A 433 -26.07 -2.08 14.88
N VAL A 434 -26.06 -0.77 15.12
CA VAL A 434 -25.49 0.22 14.17
C VAL A 434 -24.02 -0.07 13.85
N LEU A 435 -23.22 -0.40 14.88
CA LEU A 435 -21.82 -0.75 14.69
C LEU A 435 -21.62 -2.10 14.00
N ALA A 436 -22.47 -3.09 14.28
CA ALA A 436 -22.44 -4.39 13.61
C ALA A 436 -22.76 -4.27 12.12
N ASP A 437 -23.73 -3.42 11.78
CA ASP A 437 -24.10 -3.14 10.39
C ASP A 437 -23.03 -2.29 9.70
N GLY A 438 -22.42 -1.33 10.40
CA GLY A 438 -21.44 -0.40 9.81
C GLY A 438 -20.01 -0.94 9.68
N LEU A 439 -19.51 -1.75 10.62
CA LEU A 439 -18.12 -2.23 10.62
C LEU A 439 -17.96 -3.59 9.95
N ASN A 440 -16.76 -3.86 9.43
CA ASN A 440 -16.34 -5.21 9.05
C ASN A 440 -16.24 -6.12 10.29
N GLY A 441 -16.36 -7.44 10.11
CA GLY A 441 -16.42 -8.38 11.23
C GLY A 441 -15.21 -8.36 12.15
N ILE A 442 -14.00 -8.13 11.63
CA ILE A 442 -12.77 -8.14 12.44
C ILE A 442 -12.74 -6.93 13.38
N ASP A 443 -12.92 -5.73 12.83
CA ASP A 443 -12.87 -4.51 13.64
C ASP A 443 -14.08 -4.43 14.58
N PHE A 444 -15.27 -4.88 14.16
CA PHE A 444 -16.44 -5.00 15.03
C PHE A 444 -16.16 -5.89 16.25
N VAL A 445 -15.50 -7.03 16.05
CA VAL A 445 -15.10 -7.93 17.14
C VAL A 445 -14.15 -7.25 18.12
N GLY A 446 -13.23 -6.42 17.62
CA GLY A 446 -12.38 -5.59 18.47
C GLY A 446 -13.19 -4.63 19.33
N VAL A 447 -14.12 -3.89 18.72
CA VAL A 447 -14.96 -2.89 19.39
C VAL A 447 -15.80 -3.50 20.49
N TRP A 448 -16.59 -4.55 20.20
CA TRP A 448 -17.52 -5.09 21.19
C TRP A 448 -16.83 -5.79 22.34
N ARG A 449 -15.66 -6.42 22.10
CA ARG A 449 -14.85 -7.04 23.17
C ARG A 449 -14.25 -5.99 24.11
N SER A 450 -13.72 -4.89 23.56
CA SER A 450 -13.25 -3.75 24.35
C SER A 450 -14.40 -3.19 25.20
N LEU A 451 -15.57 -3.00 24.58
CA LEU A 451 -16.76 -2.51 25.27
C LEU A 451 -17.24 -3.44 26.39
N ALA A 452 -17.32 -4.74 26.14
CA ALA A 452 -17.75 -5.73 27.14
C ALA A 452 -16.85 -5.71 28.39
N SER A 453 -15.52 -5.69 28.20
CA SER A 453 -14.54 -5.60 29.30
C SER A 453 -14.70 -4.31 30.12
N ARG A 454 -14.97 -3.19 29.44
CA ARG A 454 -15.20 -1.90 30.10
C ARG A 454 -16.53 -1.84 30.85
N ILE A 455 -17.59 -2.43 30.29
CA ILE A 455 -18.90 -2.56 30.95
C ILE A 455 -18.79 -3.49 32.18
N ASP A 456 -18.07 -4.62 32.07
CA ASP A 456 -17.80 -5.53 33.19
C ASP A 456 -17.24 -4.75 34.39
N THR A 457 -16.20 -3.95 34.13
CA THR A 457 -15.56 -3.13 35.17
C THR A 457 -16.49 -2.05 35.71
N LEU A 458 -17.24 -1.36 34.85
CA LEU A 458 -18.14 -0.27 35.22
C LEU A 458 -19.27 -0.77 36.14
N VAL A 459 -19.97 -1.81 35.73
CA VAL A 459 -21.10 -2.37 36.48
C VAL A 459 -20.60 -3.06 37.75
N PHE A 460 -19.47 -3.79 37.68
CA PHE A 460 -18.86 -4.39 38.87
C PHE A 460 -18.55 -3.33 39.94
N ASN A 461 -17.93 -2.22 39.53
CA ASN A 461 -17.59 -1.14 40.45
C ASN A 461 -18.83 -0.42 41.00
N GLY A 462 -19.82 -0.20 40.14
CA GLY A 462 -21.05 0.53 40.49
C GLY A 462 -22.00 -0.27 41.38
N VAL A 463 -22.05 -1.60 41.22
CA VAL A 463 -23.00 -2.48 41.93
C VAL A 463 -22.30 -3.29 43.02
N LEU A 464 -21.40 -4.19 42.65
CA LEU A 464 -20.82 -5.21 43.54
C LEU A 464 -19.75 -4.66 44.48
N TRP A 465 -18.92 -3.75 43.97
CA TRP A 465 -17.92 -3.04 44.77
C TRP A 465 -18.51 -1.81 45.47
N SER A 466 -19.82 -1.61 45.41
CA SER A 466 -20.49 -0.52 46.12
C SER A 466 -20.69 -0.86 47.62
N LYS A 467 -21.33 0.05 48.37
CA LYS A 467 -21.76 -0.18 49.76
C LYS A 467 -23.20 -0.74 49.85
N ALA A 468 -23.75 -1.25 48.74
CA ALA A 468 -25.08 -1.85 48.72
C ALA A 468 -25.12 -3.12 49.58
N LYS A 469 -26.29 -3.42 50.17
CA LYS A 469 -26.56 -4.75 50.74
C LYS A 469 -27.60 -5.45 49.89
N PHE A 470 -27.43 -6.75 49.71
CA PHE A 470 -28.29 -7.59 48.88
C PHE A 470 -29.12 -8.53 49.76
N SER A 471 -30.44 -8.49 49.57
CA SER A 471 -31.35 -9.56 50.00
C SER A 471 -31.32 -10.71 48.97
N ASP A 472 -31.88 -11.89 49.31
CA ASP A 472 -31.95 -12.99 48.35
C ASP A 472 -32.73 -12.59 47.07
N GLY A 473 -33.84 -11.85 47.22
CA GLY A 473 -34.57 -11.29 46.07
C GLY A 473 -33.76 -10.24 45.28
N GLY A 474 -32.91 -9.47 45.95
CA GLY A 474 -31.98 -8.54 45.29
C GLY A 474 -30.89 -9.24 44.48
N VAL A 475 -30.44 -10.42 44.92
CA VAL A 475 -29.51 -11.28 44.16
C VAL A 475 -30.20 -11.84 42.92
N GLU A 476 -31.44 -12.32 43.03
CA GLU A 476 -32.22 -12.82 41.88
C GLU A 476 -32.50 -11.71 40.86
N ARG A 477 -32.82 -10.49 41.32
CA ARG A 477 -32.99 -9.33 40.44
C ARG A 477 -31.72 -9.00 39.67
N LEU A 478 -30.58 -8.91 40.37
CA LEU A 478 -29.29 -8.66 39.71
C LEU A 478 -28.95 -9.78 38.72
N ASP A 479 -29.28 -11.04 39.02
CA ASP A 479 -29.06 -12.16 38.11
C ASP A 479 -29.88 -12.04 36.82
N ASN A 480 -31.15 -11.65 36.93
CA ASN A 480 -32.00 -11.38 35.76
C ASN A 480 -31.44 -10.20 34.94
N ASP A 481 -31.07 -9.09 35.60
CA ASP A 481 -30.50 -7.91 34.95
C ASP A 481 -29.20 -8.24 34.20
N MET A 482 -28.29 -8.98 34.83
CA MET A 482 -27.04 -9.43 34.20
C MET A 482 -27.31 -10.43 33.07
N GLY A 483 -28.29 -11.33 33.23
CA GLY A 483 -28.72 -12.26 32.19
C GLY A 483 -29.16 -11.54 30.91
N VAL A 484 -29.89 -10.42 31.03
CA VAL A 484 -30.30 -9.61 29.87
C VAL A 484 -29.13 -8.82 29.30
N LEU A 485 -28.26 -8.24 30.14
CA LEU A 485 -27.03 -7.60 29.68
C LEU A 485 -26.17 -8.55 28.83
N PHE A 486 -25.95 -9.77 29.31
CA PHE A 486 -25.25 -10.81 28.56
C PHE A 486 -26.04 -11.18 27.29
N GLY A 487 -27.37 -11.23 27.38
CA GLY A 487 -28.30 -11.42 26.28
C GLY A 487 -28.08 -10.47 25.09
N VAL A 488 -27.75 -9.20 25.34
CA VAL A 488 -27.47 -8.21 24.28
C VAL A 488 -26.34 -8.70 23.36
N PHE A 489 -25.30 -9.32 23.92
CA PHE A 489 -24.13 -9.80 23.15
C PHE A 489 -24.34 -11.17 22.49
N ARG A 490 -25.45 -11.86 22.76
CA ARG A 490 -25.72 -13.20 22.20
C ARG A 490 -25.85 -13.22 20.68
N GLN A 491 -26.19 -12.09 20.08
CA GLN A 491 -26.25 -11.94 18.62
C GLN A 491 -24.88 -12.13 17.96
N TRP A 492 -23.78 -11.88 18.69
CA TRP A 492 -22.41 -11.91 18.16
C TRP A 492 -21.48 -12.88 18.89
N CYS A 493 -21.94 -13.49 19.99
CA CYS A 493 -21.17 -14.43 20.79
C CYS A 493 -22.05 -15.53 21.42
N PHE A 494 -21.61 -16.80 21.31
CA PHE A 494 -22.32 -17.94 21.91
C PHE A 494 -22.28 -17.95 23.45
N ARG A 495 -21.22 -17.42 24.07
CA ARG A 495 -21.02 -17.39 25.54
C ARG A 495 -20.56 -15.99 26.00
N PRO A 496 -21.46 -15.01 26.00
CA PRO A 496 -21.15 -13.62 26.36
C PRO A 496 -20.59 -13.49 27.78
N GLU A 497 -21.00 -14.35 28.72
CA GLU A 497 -20.57 -14.34 30.13
C GLU A 497 -19.05 -14.43 30.28
N GLY A 498 -18.37 -15.10 29.35
CA GLY A 498 -16.90 -15.20 29.34
C GLY A 498 -16.18 -13.87 29.13
N PHE A 499 -16.87 -12.85 28.61
CA PHE A 499 -16.36 -11.49 28.43
C PHE A 499 -16.73 -10.56 29.59
N PHE A 500 -17.47 -11.05 30.58
CA PHE A 500 -17.83 -10.36 31.82
C PHE A 500 -17.34 -11.12 33.06
N PRO A 501 -16.02 -11.33 33.19
CA PRO A 501 -15.47 -12.18 34.23
C PRO A 501 -15.75 -11.67 35.64
N LYS A 502 -15.60 -10.36 35.91
CA LYS A 502 -15.78 -9.83 37.27
C LYS A 502 -17.23 -9.90 37.71
N LEU A 503 -18.17 -9.59 36.82
CA LEU A 503 -19.59 -9.72 37.09
C LEU A 503 -19.99 -11.19 37.28
N SER A 504 -19.50 -12.09 36.44
CA SER A 504 -19.82 -13.52 36.52
C SER A 504 -19.32 -14.15 37.82
N GLU A 505 -18.06 -13.89 38.19
CA GLU A 505 -17.48 -14.38 39.45
C GLU A 505 -18.12 -13.70 40.67
N GLY A 506 -18.41 -12.40 40.57
CA GLY A 506 -19.07 -11.65 41.64
C GLY A 506 -20.50 -12.12 41.89
N MET A 507 -21.24 -12.46 40.83
CA MET A 507 -22.56 -13.07 40.93
C MET A 507 -22.48 -14.47 41.54
N LYS A 508 -21.48 -15.27 41.17
CA LYS A 508 -21.25 -16.59 41.76
C LYS A 508 -21.05 -16.50 43.27
N LEU A 509 -20.25 -15.53 43.74
CA LEU A 509 -20.06 -15.24 45.16
C LEU A 509 -21.36 -14.81 45.84
N LEU A 510 -22.13 -13.92 45.22
CA LEU A 510 -23.42 -13.48 45.77
C LEU A 510 -24.46 -14.59 45.87
N LYS A 511 -24.34 -15.68 45.10
CA LYS A 511 -25.24 -16.84 45.16
C LYS A 511 -24.84 -17.91 46.18
N MET A 512 -23.56 -17.98 46.58
CA MET A 512 -23.05 -18.97 47.55
C MET A 512 -23.69 -18.87 48.95
N THR A 513 -24.03 -20.00 49.56
CA THR A 513 -24.57 -20.01 50.93
C THR A 513 -23.61 -19.42 51.96
N LYS A 514 -24.11 -18.96 53.12
CA LYS A 514 -23.28 -18.36 54.19
C LYS A 514 -22.13 -19.29 54.64
N LYS A 515 -22.34 -20.61 54.66
CA LYS A 515 -21.28 -21.59 54.97
C LYS A 515 -20.22 -21.65 53.86
N GLN A 516 -20.64 -21.77 52.61
CA GLN A 516 -19.73 -21.79 51.45
C GLN A 516 -18.90 -20.51 51.34
N LEU A 517 -19.50 -19.34 51.59
CA LEU A 517 -18.78 -18.06 51.63
C LEU A 517 -17.71 -18.02 52.73
N GLN A 518 -18.02 -18.49 53.94
CA GLN A 518 -17.07 -18.50 55.05
C GLN A 518 -15.89 -19.44 54.78
N ASP A 519 -16.13 -20.61 54.20
CA ASP A 519 -15.09 -21.57 53.88
C ASP A 519 -14.21 -21.07 52.71
N CYS A 520 -14.83 -20.47 51.69
CA CYS A 520 -14.15 -19.88 50.54
C CYS A 520 -13.22 -18.71 50.92
N LEU A 521 -13.62 -17.88 51.89
CA LEU A 521 -12.81 -16.76 52.38
C LEU A 521 -11.69 -17.18 53.32
N LYS A 522 -11.88 -18.23 54.14
CA LYS A 522 -10.86 -18.72 55.08
C LYS A 522 -9.63 -19.31 54.38
N GLY A 523 -9.81 -19.91 53.20
CA GLY A 523 -8.73 -20.51 52.44
C GLY A 523 -7.97 -19.56 51.52
N GLY A 524 -8.26 -18.25 51.57
CA GLY A 524 -7.56 -17.23 50.80
C GLY A 524 -7.64 -17.44 49.29
N GLU A 525 -6.57 -17.09 48.57
CA GLU A 525 -6.52 -17.13 47.10
C GLU A 525 -6.64 -18.55 46.52
N ILE A 526 -6.18 -19.56 47.25
CA ILE A 526 -6.21 -20.97 46.81
C ILE A 526 -7.66 -21.48 46.80
N SER A 527 -8.42 -21.21 47.87
CA SER A 527 -9.82 -21.65 47.96
C SER A 527 -10.75 -20.87 47.02
N LEU A 528 -10.46 -19.59 46.73
CA LEU A 528 -11.16 -18.85 45.68
C LEU A 528 -11.00 -19.53 44.30
N LYS A 529 -9.77 -19.92 43.96
CA LYS A 529 -9.48 -20.62 42.69
C LYS A 529 -10.14 -21.99 42.60
N GLU A 530 -10.19 -22.74 43.70
CA GLU A 530 -10.91 -24.02 43.80
C GLU A 530 -12.42 -23.86 43.58
N ASN A 531 -12.99 -22.74 44.03
CA ASN A 531 -14.38 -22.37 43.80
C ASN A 531 -14.60 -21.69 42.43
N GLY A 532 -13.60 -21.68 41.55
CA GLY A 532 -13.68 -21.11 40.20
C GLY A 532 -13.79 -19.59 40.16
N ILE A 533 -13.21 -18.90 41.14
CA ILE A 533 -13.05 -17.45 41.21
C ILE A 533 -11.57 -17.16 40.99
N ARG A 534 -11.20 -16.64 39.83
CA ARG A 534 -9.81 -16.45 39.41
C ARG A 534 -9.45 -15.00 39.14
N LEU A 535 -10.44 -14.17 38.85
CA LEU A 535 -10.27 -12.80 38.36
C LEU A 535 -10.60 -11.74 39.42
N LEU A 536 -11.29 -12.13 40.50
CA LEU A 536 -11.47 -11.30 41.69
C LEU A 536 -10.31 -11.43 42.68
N THR A 537 -9.87 -10.31 43.22
CA THR A 537 -8.94 -10.25 44.35
C THR A 537 -9.61 -10.69 45.65
N VAL A 538 -8.80 -11.10 46.65
CA VAL A 538 -9.31 -11.48 47.99
C VAL A 538 -10.12 -10.33 48.62
N ALA A 539 -9.66 -9.08 48.46
CA ALA A 539 -10.37 -7.90 48.96
C ALA A 539 -11.72 -7.68 48.26
N GLU A 540 -11.77 -7.90 46.93
CA GLU A 540 -13.01 -7.95 46.13
C GLU A 540 -13.99 -8.98 46.67
N ALA A 541 -13.54 -10.22 46.88
CA ALA A 541 -14.37 -11.29 47.39
C ALA A 541 -14.91 -11.01 48.81
N GLU A 542 -14.06 -10.54 49.73
CA GLU A 542 -14.47 -10.20 51.10
C GLU A 542 -15.50 -9.07 51.15
N LYS A 543 -15.38 -8.07 50.28
CA LYS A 543 -16.35 -6.98 50.23
C LYS A 543 -17.70 -7.45 49.71
N ILE A 544 -17.71 -8.26 48.64
CA ILE A 544 -18.94 -8.83 48.08
C ILE A 544 -19.63 -9.71 49.12
N ALA A 545 -18.87 -10.54 49.84
CA ALA A 545 -19.40 -11.36 50.94
C ALA A 545 -20.02 -10.52 52.06
N ARG A 546 -19.38 -9.40 52.45
CA ARG A 546 -19.93 -8.45 53.42
C ARG A 546 -21.17 -7.73 52.91
N ASN A 547 -21.36 -7.63 51.60
CA ASN A 547 -22.53 -7.00 51.00
C ASN A 547 -23.76 -7.93 51.00
N ARG A 548 -23.61 -9.24 51.25
CA ARG A 548 -24.75 -10.14 51.43
C ARG A 548 -25.37 -9.99 52.83
N ALA A 549 -26.70 -9.83 52.91
CA ALA A 549 -27.44 -9.61 54.18
C ALA A 549 -27.68 -10.90 54.99
#